data_AF-A0A0G0T6X6-F1
#
_entry.id   AF-A0A0G0T6X6-F1
#
_cell.length_a   1.000
_cell.length_b   1.000
_cell.length_c   1.000
_cell.angle_alpha   90.00
_cell.angle_beta   90.00
_cell.angle_gamma   90.00
#
_symmetry.space_group_name_H-M   'P 1'
#
loop_
_entity.id
_entity.type
_entity.pdbx_description
1 polymer ?
#
loop_
_entity_poly.entity_id
_entity_poly.type
_entity_poly.pdbx_seq_one_letter_code
_entity_poly.pdbx_strand_id
1 'polypeptide(L)'
;MLSNIWNAVLYQPLLNALALLVSIIPGGDVGIAVIILTILVKLILFPLSQKSIESQAEMNILAPELNKIKASGASKEEQAKQTFALYKKHKVNPFSGCLLVIIQIPVIFALYYVFYKGISFDGGFLYSFIHVPERINMMFLGVLDIGGKSLVLAILAGVSQYLQAHFMPKPAASSNLSGTGGSFQESFTKSMSMQMKYIFPFVVAFIAYSISGAVALYWITSNLFMVAQQIYVKREKTFKTVIK
;
A
#
# COMPACT_ATOMS: atom_id res chain seq x y z
N MET A 1 16.83 -18.46 11.35
CA MET A 1 17.32 -17.41 10.41
C MET A 1 16.22 -16.41 10.03
N LEU A 2 15.08 -16.83 9.48
CA LEU A 2 13.99 -15.92 9.08
C LEU A 2 13.41 -15.08 10.23
N SER A 3 13.22 -15.68 11.42
CA SER A 3 12.79 -14.94 12.63
C SER A 3 13.78 -13.83 13.03
N ASN A 4 15.09 -14.08 12.89
CA ASN A 4 16.12 -13.10 13.24
C ASN A 4 16.15 -11.94 12.23
N ILE A 5 15.99 -12.23 10.94
CA ILE A 5 15.90 -11.21 9.90
C ILE A 5 14.64 -10.36 10.10
N TRP A 6 13.49 -11.00 10.35
CA TRP A 6 12.24 -10.31 10.67
C TRP A 6 12.40 -9.36 11.86
N ASN A 7 12.97 -9.85 12.95
CA ASN A 7 13.18 -9.05 14.15
C ASN A 7 14.14 -7.88 13.89
N ALA A 8 15.32 -8.15 13.33
CA ALA A 8 16.36 -7.14 13.17
C ALA A 8 16.04 -6.08 12.10
N VAL A 9 15.36 -6.45 11.02
CA VAL A 9 15.14 -5.57 9.86
C VAL A 9 13.79 -4.87 9.89
N LEU A 10 12.76 -5.49 10.48
CA LEU A 10 11.39 -4.96 10.42
C LEU A 10 10.86 -4.62 11.82
N TYR A 11 10.71 -5.62 12.67
CA TYR A 11 10.02 -5.44 13.95
C TYR A 11 10.78 -4.49 14.90
N GLN A 12 12.07 -4.72 15.11
CA GLN A 12 12.87 -3.94 16.05
C GLN A 12 13.03 -2.48 15.60
N PRO A 13 13.37 -2.17 14.33
CA PRO A 13 13.43 -0.79 13.88
C PRO A 13 12.08 -0.07 13.99
N LEU A 14 10.97 -0.72 13.63
CA LEU A 14 9.63 -0.13 13.73
C LEU A 14 9.21 0.11 15.18
N LEU A 15 9.47 -0.84 16.07
CA LEU A 15 9.19 -0.70 17.51
C LEU A 15 10.00 0.45 18.11
N ASN A 16 11.29 0.56 17.77
CA ASN A 16 12.16 1.62 18.26
C ASN A 16 11.78 2.99 17.70
N ALA A 17 11.42 3.06 16.41
CA ALA A 17 10.92 4.28 15.83
C ALA A 17 9.60 4.72 16.49
N LEU A 18 8.70 3.77 16.78
CA LEU A 18 7.47 4.05 17.52
C LEU A 18 7.78 4.53 18.95
N ALA A 19 8.67 3.86 19.68
CA ALA A 19 9.09 4.25 21.02
C ALA A 19 9.67 5.67 21.03
N LEU A 20 10.58 5.97 20.11
CA LEU A 20 11.15 7.30 19.95
C LEU A 20 10.07 8.36 19.72
N LEU A 21 9.13 8.09 18.81
CA LEU A 21 8.04 9.01 18.51
C LEU A 21 7.12 9.24 19.71
N VAL A 22 6.73 8.18 20.41
CA VAL A 22 5.91 8.29 21.62
C VAL A 22 6.63 9.08 22.72
N SER A 23 7.95 8.93 22.88
CA SER A 23 8.74 9.68 23.86
C SER A 23 8.83 11.18 23.57
N ILE A 24 8.81 11.60 22.30
CA ILE A 24 8.93 13.03 21.93
C ILE A 24 7.56 13.71 21.75
N ILE A 25 6.49 12.93 21.54
CA ILE A 25 5.15 13.49 21.32
C ILE A 25 4.56 13.93 22.67
N PRO A 26 4.02 15.16 22.75
CA PRO A 26 3.36 15.65 23.96
C PRO A 26 2.28 14.68 24.45
N GLY A 27 2.35 14.30 25.72
CA GLY A 27 1.38 13.39 26.33
C GLY A 27 1.51 11.91 25.93
N GLY A 28 2.53 11.54 25.14
CA GLY A 28 2.77 10.15 24.74
C GLY A 28 1.69 9.57 23.82
N ASP A 29 1.05 10.42 22.99
CA ASP A 29 -0.03 10.01 22.09
C ASP A 29 0.47 9.03 21.01
N VAL A 30 0.07 7.77 21.18
CA VAL A 30 0.42 6.68 20.27
C VAL A 30 -0.21 6.87 18.88
N GLY A 31 -1.39 7.48 18.79
CA GLY A 31 -2.08 7.66 17.51
C GLY A 31 -1.34 8.66 16.62
N ILE A 32 -0.87 9.77 17.19
CA ILE A 32 0.02 10.70 16.48
C ILE A 32 1.32 9.99 16.08
N ALA A 33 1.91 9.19 16.98
CA ALA A 33 3.13 8.44 16.70
C ALA A 33 2.94 7.49 15.50
N VAL A 34 1.82 6.78 15.43
CA VAL A 34 1.47 5.90 14.30
C VAL A 34 1.34 6.67 13.00
N ILE A 35 0.66 7.83 13.01
CA ILE A 35 0.48 8.66 11.81
C ILE A 35 1.85 9.10 11.29
N ILE A 36 2.70 9.66 12.15
CA ILE A 36 4.04 10.15 11.77
C ILE A 36 4.90 8.99 11.27
N LEU A 37 4.94 7.86 11.98
CA LEU A 37 5.68 6.67 11.57
C LEU A 37 5.25 6.20 10.18
N THR A 38 3.94 6.16 9.94
CA THR A 38 3.38 5.76 8.64
C THR A 38 3.85 6.68 7.52
N ILE A 39 3.81 7.99 7.75
CA ILE A 39 4.27 8.99 6.77
C ILE A 39 5.77 8.84 6.52
N LEU A 40 6.60 8.67 7.55
CA LEU A 40 8.04 8.46 7.40
C LEU A 40 8.36 7.23 6.56
N VAL A 41 7.72 6.10 6.84
CA VAL A 41 7.89 4.89 6.03
C VAL A 41 7.45 5.12 4.58
N LYS A 42 6.32 5.80 4.37
CA LYS A 42 5.84 6.14 3.02
C LYS A 42 6.79 7.08 2.28
N LEU A 43 7.44 8.02 2.96
CA LEU A 43 8.44 8.90 2.37
C LEU A 43 9.72 8.15 1.96
N ILE A 44 10.18 7.21 2.79
CA ILE A 44 11.31 6.33 2.44
C ILE A 44 10.98 5.49 1.20
N LEU A 45 9.75 4.98 1.11
CA LEU A 45 9.28 4.17 -0.02
C LEU A 45 8.82 5.01 -1.22
N PHE A 46 8.71 6.34 -1.08
CA PHE A 46 8.18 7.25 -2.10
C PHE A 46 8.82 7.09 -3.48
N PRO A 47 10.17 7.07 -3.66
CA PRO A 47 10.77 6.96 -4.99
C PRO A 47 10.43 5.62 -5.67
N LEU A 48 10.28 4.56 -4.88
CA LEU A 48 9.89 3.25 -5.39
C LEU A 48 8.41 3.22 -5.78
N SER A 49 7.53 3.72 -4.91
CA SER A 49 6.09 3.76 -5.19
C SER A 49 5.77 4.66 -6.37
N GLN A 50 6.49 5.78 -6.52
CA GLN A 50 6.40 6.67 -7.68
C GLN A 50 6.66 5.91 -8.99
N LYS A 51 7.81 5.23 -9.10
CA LYS A 51 8.16 4.42 -10.29
C LYS A 51 7.11 3.34 -10.58
N SER A 52 6.55 2.73 -9.54
CA SER A 52 5.49 1.72 -9.67
C SER A 52 4.22 2.31 -10.27
N ILE A 53 3.75 3.45 -9.76
CA ILE A 53 2.57 4.15 -10.26
C ILE A 53 2.79 4.62 -11.71
N GLU A 54 3.97 5.16 -12.01
CA GLU A 54 4.32 5.63 -13.35
C GLU A 54 4.30 4.51 -14.39
N SER A 55 4.91 3.36 -14.07
CA SER A 55 4.93 2.18 -14.94
C SER A 55 3.52 1.64 -15.18
N GLN A 56 2.68 1.61 -14.13
CA GLN A 56 1.29 1.17 -14.26
C GLN A 56 0.47 2.12 -15.17
N ALA A 57 0.71 3.43 -15.08
CA ALA A 57 0.07 4.40 -15.97
C ALA A 57 0.52 4.21 -17.44
N GLU A 58 1.80 3.92 -17.68
CA GLU A 58 2.33 3.65 -19.02
C GLU A 58 1.78 2.35 -19.61
N MET A 59 1.64 1.29 -18.82
CA MET A 59 0.95 0.06 -19.26
C MET A 59 -0.48 0.34 -19.73
N ASN A 60 -1.19 1.27 -19.08
CA ASN A 60 -2.53 1.65 -19.49
C ASN A 60 -2.56 2.43 -20.82
N ILE A 61 -1.53 3.24 -21.08
CA ILE A 61 -1.36 3.92 -22.37
C ILE A 61 -1.11 2.90 -23.49
N LEU A 62 -0.33 1.84 -23.21
CA LEU A 62 -0.04 0.77 -24.16
C LEU A 62 -1.19 -0.23 -24.37
N ALA A 63 -2.29 -0.12 -23.60
CA ALA A 63 -3.43 -1.03 -23.68
C ALA A 63 -3.97 -1.24 -25.12
N PRO A 64 -4.10 -0.20 -25.98
CA PRO A 64 -4.59 -0.38 -27.34
C PRO A 64 -3.64 -1.22 -28.21
N GLU A 65 -2.33 -1.05 -28.07
CA GLU A 65 -1.33 -1.83 -28.81
C GLU A 65 -1.27 -3.28 -28.31
N LEU A 66 -1.39 -3.48 -27.00
CA LEU A 66 -1.53 -4.81 -26.41
C LEU A 66 -2.77 -5.54 -26.93
N ASN A 67 -3.89 -4.83 -27.12
CA ASN A 67 -5.10 -5.41 -27.71
C ASN A 67 -4.89 -5.81 -29.18
N LYS A 68 -4.12 -5.04 -29.96
CA LYS A 68 -3.76 -5.40 -31.34
C LYS A 68 -2.91 -6.66 -31.40
N ILE A 69 -1.92 -6.81 -30.51
CA ILE A 69 -1.10 -8.03 -30.41
C ILE A 69 -1.98 -9.24 -30.12
N LYS A 70 -2.94 -9.11 -29.21
CA LYS A 70 -3.88 -10.20 -28.87
C LYS A 70 -4.83 -10.55 -30.02
N ALA A 71 -5.29 -9.55 -30.76
CA ALA A 71 -6.17 -9.72 -31.91
C ALA A 71 -5.44 -10.23 -33.17
N SER A 72 -4.11 -10.33 -33.16
CA SER A 72 -3.30 -10.74 -34.32
C SER A 72 -3.52 -12.19 -34.78
N GLY A 73 -4.17 -13.03 -33.97
CA GLY A 73 -4.34 -14.46 -34.24
C GLY A 73 -3.05 -15.28 -34.08
N ALA A 74 -1.94 -14.66 -33.65
CA ALA A 74 -0.67 -15.36 -33.42
C ALA A 74 -0.75 -16.35 -32.23
N SER A 75 0.20 -17.29 -32.17
CA SER A 75 0.30 -18.24 -31.05
C SER A 75 0.51 -17.51 -29.71
N LYS A 76 0.14 -18.14 -28.59
CA LYS A 76 0.33 -17.54 -27.25
C LYS A 76 1.78 -17.16 -26.95
N GLU A 77 2.73 -17.96 -27.45
CA GLU A 77 4.16 -17.70 -27.29
C GLU A 77 4.59 -16.45 -28.07
N GLU A 78 4.13 -16.33 -29.32
CA GLU A 78 4.44 -15.18 -30.16
C GLU A 78 3.78 -13.91 -29.60
N GLN A 79 2.54 -14.00 -29.11
CA GLN A 79 1.88 -12.89 -28.41
C GLN A 79 2.66 -12.45 -27.15
N ALA A 80 3.19 -13.40 -26.38
CA ALA A 80 3.99 -13.09 -25.19
C ALA A 80 5.31 -12.40 -25.57
N LYS A 81 5.98 -12.88 -26.63
CA LYS A 81 7.21 -12.29 -27.16
C LYS A 81 6.99 -10.87 -27.68
N GLN A 82 5.93 -10.64 -28.44
CA GLN A 82 5.55 -9.31 -28.95
C GLN A 82 5.15 -8.37 -27.81
N THR A 83 4.41 -8.85 -26.82
CA THR A 83 4.07 -8.09 -25.61
C THR A 83 5.32 -7.65 -24.85
N PHE A 84 6.27 -8.57 -24.66
CA PHE A 84 7.54 -8.26 -23.99
C PHE A 84 8.40 -7.29 -24.81
N ALA A 85 8.46 -7.48 -26.14
CA ALA A 85 9.15 -6.57 -27.04
C ALA A 85 8.54 -5.16 -27.02
N LEU A 86 7.21 -5.05 -26.95
CA LEU A 86 6.51 -3.77 -26.80
C LEU A 86 6.88 -3.09 -25.48
N TYR A 87 6.80 -3.80 -24.36
CA TYR A 87 7.22 -3.25 -23.06
C TYR A 87 8.69 -2.81 -23.07
N LYS A 88 9.58 -3.61 -23.65
CA LYS A 88 11.01 -3.28 -23.78
C LYS A 88 11.23 -2.04 -24.66
N LYS A 89 10.52 -1.93 -25.79
CA LYS A 89 10.57 -0.78 -26.71
C LYS A 89 10.16 0.52 -26.00
N HIS A 90 9.14 0.46 -25.17
CA HIS A 90 8.64 1.61 -24.40
C HIS A 90 9.30 1.77 -23.01
N LYS A 91 10.27 0.91 -22.66
CA LYS A 91 10.97 0.88 -21.36
C LYS A 91 10.04 0.76 -20.15
N VAL A 92 8.90 0.09 -20.31
CA VAL A 92 7.90 -0.13 -19.26
C VAL A 92 8.20 -1.43 -18.53
N ASN A 93 8.10 -1.43 -17.19
CA ASN A 93 8.34 -2.61 -16.38
C ASN A 93 7.01 -3.22 -15.87
N PRO A 94 6.58 -4.40 -16.37
CA PRO A 94 5.33 -5.02 -15.97
C PRO A 94 5.31 -5.53 -14.51
N PHE A 95 6.48 -5.63 -13.86
CA PHE A 95 6.62 -6.13 -12.49
C PHE A 95 6.70 -5.00 -11.43
N SER A 96 6.70 -3.73 -11.83
CA SER A 96 6.81 -2.63 -10.86
C SER A 96 5.64 -2.57 -9.88
N GLY A 97 4.43 -3.00 -10.30
CA GLY A 97 3.25 -3.08 -9.43
C GLY A 97 3.39 -4.12 -8.32
N CYS A 98 3.82 -5.35 -8.66
CA CYS A 98 3.97 -6.42 -7.67
C CYS A 98 5.13 -6.17 -6.69
N LEU A 99 6.22 -5.54 -7.16
CA LEU A 99 7.36 -5.20 -6.31
C LEU A 99 6.97 -4.29 -5.14
N LEU A 100 6.11 -3.29 -5.39
CA LEU A 100 5.63 -2.39 -4.35
C LEU A 100 4.81 -3.15 -3.29
N VAL A 101 3.91 -4.04 -3.74
CA VAL A 101 3.09 -4.86 -2.84
C VAL A 101 3.95 -5.79 -1.98
N ILE A 102 4.95 -6.44 -2.58
CA ILE A 102 5.86 -7.35 -1.88
C ILE A 102 6.62 -6.62 -0.76
N ILE A 103 7.05 -5.38 -0.99
CA ILE A 103 7.75 -4.58 0.03
C ILE A 103 6.78 -4.05 1.10
N GLN A 104 5.54 -3.75 0.72
CA GLN A 104 4.53 -3.21 1.64
C GLN A 104 4.00 -4.27 2.63
N ILE A 105 3.86 -5.53 2.20
CA ILE A 105 3.30 -6.60 3.03
C ILE A 105 4.09 -6.81 4.35
N PRO A 106 5.42 -6.99 4.33
CA PRO A 106 6.21 -7.15 5.56
C PRO A 106 6.10 -5.96 6.52
N VAL A 107 6.02 -4.73 6.00
CA VAL A 107 5.86 -3.51 6.80
C VAL A 107 4.51 -3.51 7.53
N ILE A 108 3.42 -3.85 6.83
CA ILE A 108 2.08 -3.95 7.44
C ILE A 108 2.09 -4.99 8.56
N PHE A 109 2.61 -6.19 8.27
CA PHE A 109 2.66 -7.27 9.25
C PHE A 109 3.52 -6.92 10.47
N ALA A 110 4.63 -6.20 10.29
CA ALA A 110 5.47 -5.78 11.40
C ALA A 110 4.78 -4.77 12.31
N LEU A 111 4.09 -3.78 11.73
CA LEU A 111 3.27 -2.84 12.51
C LEU A 111 2.12 -3.55 13.21
N TYR A 112 1.41 -4.45 12.53
CA TYR A 112 0.36 -5.26 13.15
C TYR A 112 0.88 -6.07 14.32
N TYR A 113 2.05 -6.68 14.18
CA TYR A 113 2.64 -7.51 15.22
C TYR A 113 2.97 -6.71 16.48
N VAL A 114 3.39 -5.44 16.34
CA VAL A 114 3.58 -4.52 17.46
C VAL A 114 2.29 -4.31 18.23
N PHE A 115 1.18 -4.01 17.55
CA PHE A 115 -0.10 -3.75 18.22
C PHE A 115 -0.78 -5.03 18.72
N TYR A 116 -0.66 -6.13 17.99
CA TYR A 116 -1.21 -7.42 18.37
C TYR A 116 -0.60 -7.96 19.67
N LYS A 117 0.70 -7.73 19.89
CA LYS A 117 1.38 -8.10 21.15
C LYS A 117 1.03 -7.18 22.32
N GLY A 118 0.35 -6.07 22.08
CA GLY A 118 0.25 -4.97 23.02
C GLY A 118 1.53 -4.14 23.02
N ILE A 119 1.39 -2.81 23.15
CA ILE A 119 2.55 -1.93 23.26
C ILE A 119 3.23 -2.18 24.60
N SER A 120 4.39 -2.82 24.54
CA SER A 120 5.30 -2.99 25.67
C SER A 120 6.71 -2.69 25.18
N PHE A 121 7.31 -1.62 25.72
CA PHE A 121 8.65 -1.16 25.33
C PHE A 121 9.77 -1.70 26.26
N ASP A 122 9.40 -2.49 27.26
CA ASP A 122 10.25 -3.01 28.32
C ASP A 122 10.97 -4.35 27.99
N GLY A 123 10.61 -5.00 26.88
CA GLY A 123 11.07 -6.35 26.54
C GLY A 123 12.50 -6.51 26.00
N GLY A 124 13.41 -5.55 26.22
CA GLY A 124 14.81 -5.65 25.76
C GLY A 124 15.01 -5.54 24.24
N PHE A 125 13.97 -5.13 23.50
CA PHE A 125 14.05 -4.89 22.05
C PHE A 125 14.43 -3.46 21.70
N LEU A 126 14.51 -2.55 22.68
CA LEU A 126 14.95 -1.18 22.42
C LEU A 126 16.45 -1.14 22.16
N TYR A 127 16.86 -0.25 21.26
CA TYR A 127 18.27 0.10 21.09
C TYR A 127 18.76 0.86 22.32
N SER A 128 20.06 0.76 22.60
CA SER A 128 20.68 1.35 23.80
C SER A 128 20.48 2.86 23.93
N PHE A 129 20.26 3.57 22.83
CA PHE A 129 20.02 5.01 22.79
C PHE A 129 18.53 5.39 22.82
N ILE A 130 17.62 4.41 22.80
CA ILE A 130 16.17 4.63 22.88
C ILE A 130 15.69 4.28 24.29
N HIS A 131 15.14 5.28 24.96
CA HIS A 131 14.58 5.11 26.29
C HIS A 131 13.12 4.68 26.20
N VAL A 132 12.67 3.94 27.22
CA VAL A 132 11.26 3.58 27.40
C VAL A 132 10.46 4.88 27.58
N PRO A 133 9.37 5.09 26.81
CA PRO A 133 8.53 6.27 26.99
C PRO A 133 7.92 6.30 28.39
N GLU A 134 8.04 7.45 29.08
CA GLU A 134 7.49 7.62 30.43
C GLU A 134 5.95 7.57 30.46
N ARG A 135 5.32 8.00 29.35
CA ARG A 135 3.87 8.01 29.18
C ARG A 135 3.52 7.36 27.86
N ILE A 136 2.57 6.45 27.89
CA ILE A 136 2.01 5.78 26.73
C ILE A 136 0.51 6.03 26.78
N ASN A 137 0.02 6.90 25.89
CA ASN A 137 -1.38 7.28 25.85
C ASN A 137 -2.05 6.70 24.60
N MET A 138 -2.99 5.80 24.84
CA MET A 138 -3.83 5.18 23.80
C MET A 138 -5.07 6.01 23.47
N MET A 139 -5.27 7.16 24.10
CA MET A 139 -6.32 8.12 23.73
C MET A 139 -5.78 9.04 22.64
N PHE A 140 -6.09 8.72 21.39
CA PHE A 140 -5.78 9.55 20.25
C PHE A 140 -6.48 10.91 20.36
N LEU A 141 -5.68 11.98 20.32
CA LEU A 141 -6.08 13.37 20.51
C LEU A 141 -6.84 13.60 21.83
N GLY A 142 -6.67 12.72 22.81
CA GLY A 142 -7.38 12.78 24.09
C GLY A 142 -8.87 12.41 24.04
N VAL A 143 -9.41 12.04 22.87
CA VAL A 143 -10.86 11.85 22.67
C VAL A 143 -11.25 10.45 22.21
N LEU A 144 -10.31 9.68 21.65
CA LEU A 144 -10.64 8.40 21.02
C LEU A 144 -9.66 7.30 21.44
N ASP A 145 -10.15 6.26 22.12
CA ASP A 145 -9.33 5.09 22.46
C ASP A 145 -8.96 4.30 21.19
N ILE A 146 -7.67 4.12 20.98
CA ILE A 146 -7.08 3.36 19.86
C ILE A 146 -6.36 2.08 20.32
N GLY A 147 -6.26 1.84 21.63
CA GLY A 147 -5.68 0.62 22.19
C GLY A 147 -6.60 -0.58 21.99
N GLY A 148 -7.92 -0.34 22.08
CA GLY A 148 -8.96 -1.34 21.85
C GLY A 148 -9.56 -1.34 20.44
N LYS A 149 -10.72 -1.99 20.31
CA LYS A 149 -11.50 -2.01 19.06
C LYS A 149 -12.23 -0.70 18.87
N SER A 150 -12.21 -0.15 17.65
CA SER A 150 -12.93 1.07 17.31
C SER A 150 -13.70 0.90 16.00
N LEU A 151 -15.03 0.85 16.08
CA LEU A 151 -15.89 0.68 14.91
C LEU A 151 -15.79 1.87 13.95
N VAL A 152 -15.74 3.09 14.50
CA VAL A 152 -15.62 4.33 13.71
C VAL A 152 -14.34 4.31 12.89
N LEU A 153 -13.19 4.02 13.52
CA LEU A 153 -11.92 3.97 12.81
C LEU A 153 -11.85 2.81 11.82
N ALA A 154 -12.43 1.66 12.15
CA ALA A 154 -12.49 0.52 11.24
C ALA A 154 -13.29 0.83 9.96
N ILE A 155 -14.44 1.50 10.09
CA ILE A 155 -15.23 1.95 8.94
C ILE A 155 -14.44 2.96 8.12
N LEU A 156 -13.79 3.94 8.76
CA LEU A 156 -12.94 4.92 8.07
C LEU A 156 -11.76 4.26 7.35
N ALA A 157 -11.16 3.22 7.93
CA ALA A 157 -10.12 2.41 7.28
C ALA A 157 -10.65 1.73 6.02
N GLY A 158 -11.84 1.12 6.07
CA GLY A 158 -12.50 0.56 4.89
C GLY A 158 -12.83 1.62 3.82
N VAL A 159 -13.43 2.75 4.21
CA VAL A 159 -13.75 3.85 3.28
C VAL A 159 -12.48 4.40 2.62
N SER A 160 -11.42 4.65 3.40
CA SER A 160 -10.14 5.10 2.85
C SER A 160 -9.53 4.07 1.91
N GLN A 161 -9.68 2.76 2.19
CA GLN A 161 -9.23 1.68 1.31
C GLN A 161 -9.98 1.68 -0.03
N TYR A 162 -11.30 1.90 0.01
CA TYR A 162 -12.09 2.04 -1.21
C TYR A 162 -11.64 3.24 -2.03
N LEU A 163 -11.44 4.40 -1.39
CA LEU A 163 -10.95 5.60 -2.07
C LEU A 163 -9.58 5.36 -2.69
N GLN A 164 -8.64 4.77 -1.94
CA GLN A 164 -7.33 4.40 -2.46
C GLN A 164 -7.43 3.50 -3.70
N ALA A 165 -8.22 2.44 -3.65
CA ALA A 165 -8.43 1.55 -4.80
C ALA A 165 -9.15 2.23 -5.97
N HIS A 166 -10.01 3.22 -5.71
CA HIS A 166 -10.67 4.01 -6.75
C HIS A 166 -9.69 4.87 -7.54
N PHE A 167 -8.72 5.48 -6.86
CA PHE A 167 -7.73 6.35 -7.50
C PHE A 167 -6.58 5.60 -8.16
N MET A 168 -6.33 4.33 -7.78
CA MET A 168 -5.34 3.49 -8.45
C MET A 168 -5.61 3.42 -9.97
N PRO A 169 -4.56 3.37 -10.81
CA PRO A 169 -4.77 3.25 -12.24
C PRO A 169 -5.52 1.95 -12.51
N LYS A 170 -6.64 2.04 -13.24
CA LYS A 170 -7.37 0.85 -13.69
C LYS A 170 -6.39 -0.02 -14.46
N PRO A 171 -6.34 -1.35 -14.25
CA PRO A 171 -5.53 -2.20 -15.12
C PRO A 171 -5.94 -1.95 -16.57
N ALA A 172 -4.99 -2.07 -17.50
CA ALA A 172 -5.22 -2.03 -18.94
C ALA A 172 -6.35 -3.01 -19.32
N ALA A 173 -7.59 -2.52 -19.32
CA ALA A 173 -8.76 -3.32 -19.62
C ALA A 173 -8.84 -3.44 -21.15
N SER A 174 -8.85 -4.68 -21.64
CA SER A 174 -9.24 -4.98 -23.01
C SER A 174 -10.67 -4.47 -23.22
N SER A 175 -10.83 -3.67 -24.27
CA SER A 175 -12.14 -3.20 -24.71
C SER A 175 -13.08 -4.39 -24.91
N ASN A 176 -14.35 -4.21 -24.54
CA ASN A 176 -15.46 -5.11 -24.79
C ASN A 176 -15.65 -5.39 -26.30
N LEU A 177 -14.79 -6.23 -26.88
CA LEU A 177 -15.08 -6.91 -28.13
C LEU A 177 -15.77 -8.22 -27.77
N SER A 178 -17.10 -8.13 -27.88
CA SER A 178 -18.12 -9.16 -27.96
C SER A 178 -17.60 -10.59 -28.12
N GLY A 179 -17.95 -11.46 -27.17
CA GLY A 179 -18.23 -12.87 -27.45
C GLY A 179 -17.07 -13.74 -27.94
N THR A 180 -16.05 -13.95 -27.11
CA THR A 180 -15.32 -15.23 -26.94
C THR A 180 -14.27 -15.03 -25.83
N GLY A 181 -14.09 -16.01 -24.96
CA GLY A 181 -13.44 -15.86 -23.65
C GLY A 181 -12.11 -15.10 -23.65
N GLY A 182 -12.04 -14.01 -22.87
CA GLY A 182 -10.78 -13.33 -22.57
C GLY A 182 -9.76 -14.29 -21.96
N SER A 183 -8.48 -14.07 -22.23
CA SER A 183 -7.39 -14.89 -21.70
C SER A 183 -7.50 -15.03 -20.16
N PHE A 184 -7.08 -16.18 -19.60
CA PHE A 184 -7.08 -16.39 -18.14
C PHE A 184 -6.43 -15.23 -17.38
N GLN A 185 -5.34 -14.69 -17.92
CA GLN A 185 -4.60 -13.55 -17.36
C GLN A 185 -5.44 -12.27 -17.27
N GLU A 186 -6.27 -11.97 -18.28
CA GLU A 186 -7.16 -10.80 -18.27
C GLU A 186 -8.28 -10.96 -17.26
N SER A 187 -8.91 -12.13 -17.26
CA SER A 187 -9.97 -12.46 -16.31
C SER A 187 -9.44 -12.39 -14.87
N PHE A 188 -8.23 -12.89 -14.64
CA PHE A 188 -7.53 -12.79 -13.37
C PHE A 188 -7.25 -11.34 -12.97
N THR A 189 -6.65 -10.53 -13.84
CA THR A 189 -6.30 -9.13 -13.55
C THR A 189 -7.54 -8.26 -13.29
N LYS A 190 -8.60 -8.44 -14.10
CA LYS A 190 -9.88 -7.77 -13.92
C LYS A 190 -10.50 -8.16 -12.58
N SER A 191 -10.54 -9.47 -12.28
CA SER A 191 -11.07 -9.99 -11.01
C SER A 191 -10.29 -9.42 -9.83
N MET A 192 -8.95 -9.44 -9.87
CA MET A 192 -8.10 -8.88 -8.82
C MET A 192 -8.41 -7.39 -8.58
N SER A 193 -8.53 -6.57 -9.64
CA SER A 193 -8.86 -5.15 -9.47
C SER A 193 -10.26 -4.91 -8.88
N MET A 194 -11.24 -5.72 -9.27
CA MET A 194 -12.59 -5.65 -8.73
C MET A 194 -12.62 -6.05 -7.25
N GLN A 195 -11.92 -7.12 -6.88
CA GLN A 195 -11.79 -7.56 -5.50
C GLN A 195 -11.08 -6.50 -4.65
N MET A 196 -9.98 -5.93 -5.14
CA MET A 196 -9.26 -4.86 -4.45
C MET A 196 -10.12 -3.61 -4.20
N LYS A 197 -11.02 -3.28 -5.14
CA LYS A 197 -11.89 -2.12 -5.01
C LYS A 197 -13.13 -2.37 -4.15
N TYR A 198 -13.76 -3.54 -4.26
CA TYR A 198 -15.08 -3.77 -3.66
C TYR A 198 -15.10 -4.79 -2.53
N ILE A 199 -14.14 -5.70 -2.45
CA ILE A 199 -14.09 -6.71 -1.37
C ILE A 199 -13.07 -6.30 -0.32
N PHE A 200 -11.87 -5.90 -0.75
CA PHE A 200 -10.76 -5.60 0.15
C PHE A 200 -11.04 -4.47 1.16
N PRO A 201 -11.83 -3.41 0.86
CA PRO A 201 -12.27 -2.45 1.86
C PRO A 201 -12.96 -3.06 3.08
N PHE A 202 -13.81 -4.08 2.86
CA PHE A 202 -14.49 -4.78 3.95
C PHE A 202 -13.52 -5.65 4.75
N VAL A 203 -12.57 -6.30 4.07
CA VAL A 203 -11.50 -7.07 4.72
C VAL A 203 -10.64 -6.17 5.61
N VAL A 204 -10.23 -4.99 5.10
CA VAL A 204 -9.47 -4.00 5.87
C VAL A 204 -10.26 -3.52 7.07
N ALA A 205 -11.53 -3.15 6.91
CA ALA A 205 -12.39 -2.74 8.03
C ALA A 205 -12.52 -3.84 9.09
N PHE A 206 -12.72 -5.10 8.68
CA PHE A 206 -12.82 -6.23 9.59
C PHE A 206 -11.51 -6.48 10.35
N ILE A 207 -10.37 -6.47 9.67
CA ILE A 207 -9.05 -6.65 10.30
C ILE A 207 -8.75 -5.50 11.27
N ALA A 208 -8.99 -4.26 10.84
CA ALA A 208 -8.78 -3.07 11.67
C ALA A 208 -9.65 -3.12 12.93
N TYR A 209 -10.91 -3.52 12.82
CA TYR A 209 -11.80 -3.71 13.98
C TYR A 209 -11.34 -4.84 14.89
N SER A 210 -10.81 -5.92 14.33
CA SER A 210 -10.43 -7.12 15.09
C SER A 210 -9.14 -6.93 15.89
N ILE A 211 -8.22 -6.09 15.42
CA ILE A 211 -6.90 -5.89 16.05
C ILE A 211 -6.91 -4.67 16.99
N SER A 212 -6.95 -3.43 16.45
CA SER A 212 -6.94 -2.22 17.27
C SER A 212 -7.26 -0.95 16.46
N GLY A 213 -7.71 0.10 17.14
CA GLY A 213 -7.86 1.43 16.55
C GLY A 213 -6.55 2.01 16.01
N ALA A 214 -5.40 1.66 16.59
CA ALA A 214 -4.10 2.08 16.10
C ALA A 214 -3.79 1.48 14.71
N VAL A 215 -4.16 0.21 14.49
CA VAL A 215 -4.08 -0.41 13.15
C VAL A 215 -5.01 0.28 12.17
N ALA A 216 -6.21 0.68 12.60
CA ALA A 216 -7.12 1.44 11.75
C ALA A 216 -6.52 2.80 11.33
N LEU A 217 -5.91 3.55 12.26
CA LEU A 217 -5.21 4.81 11.96
C LEU A 217 -4.07 4.63 10.96
N TYR A 218 -3.32 3.55 11.08
CA TYR A 218 -2.29 3.19 10.11
C TYR A 218 -2.88 3.05 8.70
N TRP A 219 -3.97 2.29 8.53
CA TRP A 219 -4.61 2.13 7.21
C TRP A 219 -5.11 3.44 6.65
N ILE A 220 -5.81 4.22 7.45
CA ILE A 220 -6.35 5.51 7.03
C ILE A 220 -5.22 6.40 6.51
N THR A 221 -4.16 6.55 7.30
CA THR A 221 -3.00 7.39 6.95
C THR A 221 -2.29 6.89 5.70
N SER A 222 -2.02 5.58 5.64
CA SER A 222 -1.36 4.92 4.51
C SER A 222 -2.16 5.09 3.21
N ASN A 223 -3.48 4.92 3.28
CA ASN A 223 -4.39 5.05 2.14
C ASN A 223 -4.51 6.49 1.66
N LEU A 224 -4.66 7.45 2.57
CA LEU A 224 -4.69 8.87 2.23
C LEU A 224 -3.38 9.34 1.61
N PHE A 225 -2.23 8.88 2.14
CA PHE A 225 -0.93 9.15 1.52
C PHE A 225 -0.88 8.61 0.09
N MET A 226 -1.32 7.37 -0.14
CA MET A 226 -1.33 6.78 -1.48
C MET A 226 -2.26 7.52 -2.44
N VAL A 227 -3.44 7.95 -1.99
CA VAL A 227 -4.34 8.80 -2.80
C VAL A 227 -3.65 10.12 -3.16
N ALA A 228 -3.03 10.78 -2.19
CA ALA A 228 -2.30 12.02 -2.43
C ALA A 228 -1.16 11.82 -3.44
N GLN A 229 -0.37 10.76 -3.29
CA GLN A 229 0.70 10.40 -4.23
C GLN A 229 0.14 10.13 -5.64
N GLN A 230 -0.95 9.38 -5.74
CA GLN A 230 -1.60 9.06 -7.01
C GLN A 230 -2.10 10.32 -7.74
N ILE A 231 -2.67 11.28 -7.01
CA ILE A 231 -3.10 12.57 -7.55
C ILE A 231 -1.89 13.39 -8.00
N TYR A 232 -0.82 13.42 -7.21
CA TYR A 232 0.44 14.10 -7.54
C TYR A 232 1.03 13.59 -8.85
N VAL A 233 1.21 12.27 -8.99
CA VAL A 233 1.77 11.65 -10.22
C VAL A 233 0.91 11.96 -11.44
N LYS A 234 -0.43 11.86 -11.30
CA LYS A 234 -1.36 12.14 -12.39
C LYS A 234 -1.22 13.58 -12.88
N ARG A 235 -1.14 14.55 -11.97
CA ARG A 235 -0.96 15.97 -12.30
C ARG A 235 0.38 16.23 -12.97
N GLU A 236 1.47 15.65 -12.46
CA GLU A 236 2.81 15.80 -13.03
C GLU A 236 2.88 15.29 -14.48
N LYS A 237 2.31 14.11 -14.76
CA LYS A 237 2.26 13.57 -16.13
C LYS A 237 1.40 14.43 -17.06
N THR A 238 0.22 14.88 -16.63
CA THR A 238 -0.61 15.80 -17.44
C THR A 238 0.15 17.09 -17.78
N PHE A 239 0.86 17.68 -16.82
CA PHE A 239 1.66 18.88 -17.05
C PHE A 239 2.78 18.66 -18.09
N LYS A 240 3.51 17.53 -18.00
CA LYS A 240 4.55 17.17 -18.97
C LYS A 240 4.01 16.91 -20.39
N THR A 241 2.76 16.46 -20.52
CA THR A 241 2.11 16.26 -21.83
C THR A 241 1.63 17.57 -22.45
N VAL A 242 1.21 18.57 -21.66
CA VAL A 242 0.72 19.87 -22.16
C VAL A 242 1.86 20.77 -22.68
N ILE A 243 3.08 20.59 -22.17
CA ILE A 243 4.25 21.40 -22.54
C ILE A 243 5.02 20.82 -23.75
N LYS A 244 4.77 19.57 -24.13
CA LYS A 244 5.35 18.92 -25.30
C LYS A 244 4.46 19.07 -26.53
#